data_AF-K2D6N1-F1
#
_entry.id   AF-K2D6N1-F1
#
_cell.length_a   1.000
_cell.length_b   1.000
_cell.length_c   1.000
_cell.angle_alpha   90.00
_cell.angle_beta   90.00
_cell.angle_gamma   90.00
#
_symmetry.space_group_name_H-M   'P 1'
#
loop_
_entity.id
_entity.type
_entity.pdbx_description
1 polymer ?
#
loop_
_entity_poly.entity_id
_entity_poly.type
_entity_poly.pdbx_seq_one_letter_code
_entity_poly.pdbx_strand_id
1 'polypeptide(L)'
;MPAAVTALANIEQQPLKVFTEKAYLDYSMYVILDRALPHIGDGLKPVQRRIIYAMSELGLKNTAKFKKSARTVGDVLGKYHPHGDSACY
;
A
#
# COMPACT_ATOMS: atom_id res chain seq x y z
N MET A 1 32.01 -25.55 27.06
CA MET A 1 30.90 -25.04 26.23
C MET A 1 30.07 -23.97 26.98
N PRO A 2 30.50 -22.70 27.10
CA PRO A 2 29.64 -21.63 27.64
C PRO A 2 29.42 -20.45 26.66
N ALA A 3 30.03 -20.44 25.47
CA ALA A 3 30.03 -19.27 24.58
C ALA A 3 28.77 -19.10 23.72
N ALA A 4 27.90 -20.13 23.61
CA ALA A 4 26.74 -20.09 22.72
C ALA A 4 25.51 -19.38 23.33
N VAL A 5 25.43 -19.26 24.66
CA VAL A 5 24.25 -18.71 25.36
C VAL A 5 24.20 -17.18 25.28
N THR A 6 25.35 -16.51 25.14
CA THR A 6 25.46 -15.04 25.11
C THR A 6 25.03 -14.43 23.77
N ALA A 7 25.07 -15.19 22.67
CA ALA A 7 24.74 -14.68 21.33
C ALA A 7 23.22 -14.46 21.11
N LEU A 8 22.37 -15.11 21.91
CA LEU A 8 20.92 -15.03 21.80
C LEU A 8 20.30 -13.99 22.76
N ALA A 9 21.10 -13.30 23.57
CA ALA A 9 20.63 -12.38 24.59
C ALA A 9 19.85 -11.17 24.03
N ASN A 10 20.03 -10.87 22.74
CA ASN A 10 19.34 -9.77 22.03
C ASN A 10 18.25 -10.27 21.05
N ILE A 11 17.81 -11.53 21.17
CA ILE A 11 16.77 -12.08 20.29
C ILE A 11 15.46 -12.12 21.05
N GLU A 12 14.49 -11.35 20.56
CA GLU A 12 13.12 -11.40 21.07
C GLU A 12 12.50 -12.75 20.72
N GLN A 13 12.06 -13.48 21.75
CA GLN A 13 11.36 -14.75 21.60
C GLN A 13 9.85 -14.48 21.68
N GLN A 14 9.11 -14.85 20.64
CA GLN A 14 7.66 -14.70 20.60
C GLN A 14 6.98 -16.05 20.32
N PRO A 15 5.90 -16.41 21.05
CA PRO A 15 5.12 -17.60 20.73
C PRO A 15 4.52 -17.51 19.32
N LEU A 16 4.66 -18.59 18.54
CA LEU A 16 4.20 -18.65 17.14
C LEU A 16 2.73 -18.22 17.01
N LYS A 17 1.85 -18.75 17.87
CA LYS A 17 0.41 -18.42 17.87
C LYS A 17 0.17 -16.91 17.93
N VAL A 18 0.85 -16.23 18.86
CA VAL A 18 0.68 -14.79 19.09
C VAL A 18 1.18 -14.00 17.88
N PHE A 19 2.32 -14.38 17.32
CA PHE A 19 2.87 -13.76 16.13
C PHE A 19 1.93 -13.93 14.92
N THR A 20 1.48 -15.15 14.64
CA THR A 20 0.66 -15.43 13.45
C THR A 20 -0.70 -14.79 13.53
N GLU A 21 -1.35 -14.80 14.70
CA GLU A 21 -2.65 -14.17 14.90
C GLU A 21 -2.58 -12.67 14.66
N LYS A 22 -1.56 -12.00 15.23
CA LYS A 22 -1.33 -10.56 15.02
C LYS A 22 -1.01 -10.24 13.56
N ALA A 23 -0.04 -10.93 12.97
CA ALA A 23 0.38 -10.66 11.59
C ALA A 23 -0.77 -10.89 10.59
N TYR A 24 -1.57 -11.94 10.81
CA TYR A 24 -2.72 -12.23 9.97
C TYR A 24 -3.82 -11.16 10.12
N LEU A 25 -4.12 -10.74 11.34
CA LEU A 25 -5.11 -9.70 11.60
C LEU A 25 -4.69 -8.36 10.98
N ASP A 26 -3.45 -7.93 11.19
CA ASP A 26 -2.91 -6.66 10.67
C ASP A 26 -2.98 -6.63 9.14
N TYR A 27 -2.57 -7.72 8.48
CA TYR A 27 -2.66 -7.84 7.03
C TYR A 27 -4.11 -7.86 6.54
N SER A 28 -4.97 -8.64 7.19
CA SER A 28 -6.37 -8.78 6.80
C SER A 28 -7.12 -7.46 6.90
N MET A 29 -6.94 -6.72 8.00
CA MET A 29 -7.53 -5.40 8.19
C MET A 29 -7.06 -4.40 7.13
N TYR A 30 -5.74 -4.34 6.87
CA TYR A 30 -5.20 -3.47 5.83
C TYR A 30 -5.76 -3.79 4.44
N VAL A 31 -5.88 -5.07 4.10
CA VAL A 31 -6.44 -5.48 2.81
C VAL A 31 -7.91 -5.08 2.69
N ILE A 32 -8.71 -5.30 3.73
CA ILE A 32 -10.14 -5.01 3.72
C ILE A 32 -10.38 -3.50 3.60
N LEU A 33 -9.72 -2.70 4.44
CA LEU A 33 -10.00 -1.27 4.57
C LEU A 33 -9.32 -0.44 3.49
N ASP A 34 -8.05 -0.74 3.17
CA ASP A 34 -7.18 0.15 2.40
C ASP A 34 -6.70 -0.43 1.06
N ARG A 35 -7.28 -1.54 0.60
CA ARG A 35 -6.89 -2.16 -0.68
C ARG A 35 -8.05 -2.70 -1.50
N ALA A 36 -8.80 -3.65 -0.95
CA ALA A 36 -9.66 -4.53 -1.75
C ALA A 36 -11.06 -3.96 -1.98
N LEU A 37 -11.65 -3.33 -0.96
CA LEU A 37 -13.03 -2.87 -1.01
C LEU A 37 -13.14 -1.38 -1.38
N PRO A 38 -14.17 -1.01 -2.14
CA PRO A 38 -14.47 0.39 -2.40
C PRO A 38 -15.08 1.07 -1.17
N HIS A 39 -14.84 2.37 -1.05
CA HIS A 39 -15.52 3.18 -0.04
C HIS A 39 -16.97 3.48 -0.48
N ILE A 40 -17.94 3.45 0.44
CA ILE A 40 -19.36 3.61 0.11
C ILE A 40 -19.70 5.01 -0.45
N GLY A 41 -18.99 6.04 0.00
CA GLY A 41 -19.28 7.42 -0.39
C GLY A 41 -18.92 7.78 -1.84
N ASP A 42 -17.95 7.10 -2.45
CA ASP A 42 -17.49 7.39 -3.81
C ASP A 42 -17.40 6.14 -4.72
N GLY A 43 -17.56 4.94 -4.16
CA GLY A 43 -17.43 3.68 -4.88
C GLY A 43 -15.99 3.34 -5.30
N LEU A 44 -14.98 4.08 -4.84
CA LEU A 44 -13.60 3.93 -5.29
C LEU A 44 -12.76 3.11 -4.31
N LYS A 45 -11.94 2.20 -4.85
CA LYS A 45 -10.82 1.61 -4.12
C LYS A 45 -9.73 2.67 -3.89
N PRO A 46 -8.88 2.54 -2.87
CA PRO A 46 -7.87 3.55 -2.55
C PRO A 46 -6.92 3.88 -3.71
N VAL A 47 -6.49 2.89 -4.51
CA VAL A 47 -5.64 3.14 -5.68
C VAL A 47 -6.34 3.98 -6.75
N GLN A 48 -7.62 3.71 -7.01
CA GLN A 48 -8.41 4.42 -8.02
C GLN A 48 -8.62 5.89 -7.63
N ARG A 49 -8.91 6.14 -6.35
CA ARG A 49 -9.04 7.50 -5.80
C ARG A 49 -7.75 8.30 -5.96
N ARG A 50 -6.60 7.68 -5.66
CA ARG A 50 -5.27 8.30 -5.80
C ARG A 50 -4.94 8.63 -7.26
N ILE A 51 -5.30 7.75 -8.20
CA ILE A 51 -5.14 8.00 -9.65
C ILE A 51 -5.96 9.21 -10.09
N ILE A 52 -7.26 9.23 -9.77
CA ILE A 52 -8.15 10.34 -10.16
C ILE A 52 -7.68 11.66 -9.53
N TYR A 53 -7.27 11.63 -8.26
CA TYR A 53 -6.75 12.80 -7.57
C TYR A 53 -5.47 13.33 -8.23
N ALA A 54 -4.48 12.47 -8.50
CA ALA A 54 -3.26 12.88 -9.18
C ALA A 54 -3.51 13.42 -10.60
N MET A 55 -4.47 12.83 -11.34
CA MET A 55 -4.89 13.36 -12.64
C MET A 55 -5.48 14.76 -12.53
N SER A 56 -6.28 15.01 -11.50
CA SER A 56 -6.84 16.34 -11.20
C SER A 56 -5.74 17.36 -10.90
N GLU A 57 -4.77 17.01 -10.06
CA GLU A 57 -3.62 17.86 -9.72
C GLU A 57 -2.74 18.18 -10.94
N LEU A 58 -2.63 17.24 -11.88
CA LEU A 58 -1.92 17.43 -13.14
C LEU A 58 -2.74 18.18 -14.21
N GLY A 59 -3.98 18.56 -13.91
CA GLY A 59 -4.88 19.25 -14.84
C GLY A 59 -5.35 18.39 -16.01
N LEU A 60 -5.35 17.06 -15.87
CA LEU A 60 -5.73 16.10 -16.90
C LEU A 60 -7.26 15.91 -16.96
N LYS A 61 -7.97 17.00 -17.28
CA LYS A 61 -9.42 16.99 -17.50
C LYS A 61 -9.77 16.31 -18.82
N ASN A 62 -11.05 15.97 -19.00
CA ASN A 62 -11.56 15.39 -20.25
C ASN A 62 -11.30 16.23 -21.51
N THR A 63 -11.13 17.55 -21.37
CA THR A 63 -10.80 18.47 -22.47
C THR A 63 -9.29 18.63 -22.71
N ALA A 64 -8.45 18.10 -21.83
CA ALA A 64 -7.00 18.21 -21.96
C ALA A 64 -6.45 17.21 -23.01
N LYS A 65 -5.32 17.56 -23.64
CA LYS A 65 -4.62 16.64 -24.53
C LYS A 65 -4.08 15.45 -23.74
N PHE A 66 -4.22 14.24 -24.30
CA PHE A 66 -3.69 13.02 -23.69
C PHE A 66 -2.19 13.13 -23.39
N LYS A 67 -1.80 12.63 -22.21
CA LYS A 67 -0.40 12.52 -21.78
C LYS A 67 -0.04 11.06 -21.55
N LYS A 68 1.26 10.76 -21.61
CA LYS A 68 1.77 9.40 -21.39
C LYS A 68 1.34 8.87 -20.03
N SER A 69 0.74 7.69 -19.97
CA SER A 69 0.26 7.06 -18.73
C SER A 69 1.37 6.92 -17.68
N ALA A 70 2.60 6.58 -18.10
CA ALA A 70 3.77 6.49 -17.23
C ALA A 70 4.04 7.78 -16.43
N ARG A 71 3.70 8.96 -16.98
CA ARG A 71 3.84 10.23 -16.26
C ARG A 71 2.83 10.32 -15.11
N THR A 72 1.57 10.03 -15.38
CA THR A 72 0.51 10.05 -14.36
C THR A 72 0.77 8.99 -13.28
N VAL A 73 1.15 7.78 -13.69
CA VAL A 73 1.50 6.69 -12.76
C VAL A 73 2.70 7.10 -11.90
N GLY A 74 3.75 7.69 -12.47
CA GLY A 74 4.90 8.19 -11.70
C GLY A 74 4.50 9.21 -10.62
N ASP A 75 3.60 10.14 -10.94
CA ASP A 75 3.08 11.12 -9.97
C ASP A 75 2.26 10.44 -8.86
N VAL A 76 1.42 9.46 -9.20
CA VAL A 76 0.64 8.67 -8.24
C VAL A 76 1.54 7.94 -7.25
N LEU A 77 2.57 7.25 -7.76
CA LEU A 77 3.50 6.47 -6.93
C LEU A 77 4.36 7.37 -6.04
N GLY A 78 4.89 8.46 -6.60
CA GLY A 78 5.78 9.37 -5.87
C GLY A 78 5.09 10.16 -4.75
N LYS A 79 3.77 10.37 -4.84
CA LYS A 79 3.04 11.23 -3.91
C LYS A 79 2.00 10.52 -3.06
N TYR A 80 1.35 9.47 -3.58
CA TYR A 80 0.10 8.97 -3.00
C TYR A 80 0.02 7.45 -2.83
N HIS A 81 0.75 6.65 -3.61
CA HIS A 81 0.59 5.19 -3.64
C HIS A 81 1.93 4.44 -3.51
N PRO A 82 2.34 4.02 -2.30
CA PRO A 82 3.63 3.38 -2.05
C PRO A 82 3.61 1.88 -2.37
N HIS A 83 3.20 1.52 -3.59
CA HIS A 83 3.19 0.14 -4.10
C HIS A 83 3.79 0.09 -5.50
N GLY A 84 3.90 -1.10 -6.09
CA GLY A 84 4.44 -1.27 -7.45
C GLY A 84 3.62 -0.53 -8.51
N ASP A 85 4.30 -0.13 -9.59
CA ASP A 85 3.70 0.55 -10.73
C ASP A 85 2.64 -0.28 -11.45
N SER A 86 2.85 -1.59 -11.55
CA SER A 86 1.89 -2.53 -12.14
C SER A 86 0.51 -2.53 -11.47
N ALA A 87 0.41 -2.13 -10.19
CA ALA A 87 -0.88 -2.03 -9.50
C ALA A 87 -1.64 -0.73 -9.84
N CYS A 88 -0.92 0.28 -10.35
CA CYS A 88 -1.46 1.59 -10.69
C CYS A 88 -1.69 1.79 -12.20
N TYR A 89 -0.91 1.11 -13.05
CA TYR A 89 -0.98 1.19 -14.51
C TYR A 89 -2.20 0.47 -15.07
#